data_AF-H1YCH1-F1
#
_entry.id   AF-H1YCH1-F1
#
_cell.length_a   1.000
_cell.length_b   1.000
_cell.length_c   1.000
_cell.angle_alpha   90.00
_cell.angle_beta   90.00
_cell.angle_gamma   90.00
#
_symmetry.space_group_name_H-M   'P 1'
#
loop_
_entity.id
_entity.type
_entity.pdbx_description
1 polymer ?
#
loop_
_entity_poly.entity_id
_entity_poly.type
_entity_poly.pdbx_seq_one_letter_code
_entity_poly.pdbx_strand_id
1 'polypeptide(L)'
;MMKLKQLPILPLFLLLIAAACKKKPQTEIAPTAAIGKDSLSIYIPKEFSTMNFRDTTSTWCYPRSRQSKHFIVFWAKQYGSSDPNSSKIPSPYRVDINDMLTKAETFYDLNINKLKFAEVGLGKSKLDNYKMMIFLYYEDQWRATGSGYDDIIGALWISPAAVKPVGAVIAHEIGHCFQYQVFCDLGTGHGFRYGFNGSPGNGFWEQTANWQAYQSYPSEVFASANFPVYLENCHRHFNHEDYRYASYFLHYYWASKHGIDVIGKIWRQALEPEDPAQAYMRMMGLSNAQFNDELYDAATKFVTWDLDALRTLGQNYIGMQPYDFNKLTDGSFQVTYARCPESTGYNVIPLKVPAAGTVLTTNFTGMPNASGYNMVNASQAGWRYGYVALLNDGSRVYGNMAQGITNAVNFTVPANCSKIWFVVTGAPVNYSPHAWDNNNTNDEQWPYKVKFTNTTLFNDTGFDPNATPQNTTITTDVKVPFDNVNYSSTNVTIDMQKLSQAFSLSQSQISALIGNTITFYGVESNGNLNSQTTANGYGHWFDMGGNVINWGDNAKVYSEMDATKIQFTIGLFPTHVAINDQFTIRQALVYQYQSGKKVQATFVFNVKIQ
;
A
#
# COMPACT_ATOMS: atom_id res chain seq x y z
N MET A 1 -20.15 13.86 27.99
CA MET A 1 -21.30 13.12 28.56
C MET A 1 -22.44 13.13 27.56
N MET A 2 -22.62 12.06 26.78
CA MET A 2 -23.94 11.61 26.31
C MET A 2 -23.79 10.19 25.77
N LYS A 3 -24.47 9.24 26.41
CA LYS A 3 -24.52 7.83 26.03
C LYS A 3 -25.56 7.67 24.91
N LEU A 4 -25.19 7.13 23.76
CA LEU A 4 -26.16 6.60 22.80
C LEU A 4 -26.35 5.09 23.03
N LYS A 5 -27.61 4.71 23.23
CA LYS A 5 -28.09 3.33 23.38
C LYS A 5 -28.18 2.67 22.01
N GLN A 6 -27.60 1.49 21.85
CA GLN A 6 -27.85 0.60 20.71
C GLN A 6 -29.00 -0.37 21.05
N LEU A 7 -29.98 -0.45 20.16
CA LEU A 7 -31.02 -1.50 20.14
C LEU A 7 -30.51 -2.71 19.32
N PRO A 8 -30.98 -3.95 19.62
CA PRO A 8 -30.41 -5.18 19.11
C PRO A 8 -31.03 -5.60 17.77
N ILE A 9 -30.19 -6.05 16.83
CA ILE A 9 -30.62 -6.75 15.61
C ILE A 9 -30.53 -8.26 15.87
N LEU A 10 -31.67 -8.91 15.68
CA LEU A 10 -31.93 -10.34 15.85
C LEU A 10 -31.26 -11.15 14.72
N PRO A 11 -30.47 -12.21 14.99
CA PRO A 11 -29.97 -13.10 13.95
C PRO A 11 -30.94 -14.26 13.70
N LEU A 12 -31.15 -14.53 12.42
CA LEU A 12 -31.94 -15.61 11.84
C LEU A 12 -31.35 -16.99 12.23
N PHE A 13 -32.15 -17.85 12.85
CA PHE A 13 -31.77 -19.22 13.22
C PHE A 13 -31.71 -20.12 11.98
N LEU A 14 -30.52 -20.63 11.64
CA LEU A 14 -30.37 -21.81 10.80
C LEU A 14 -30.27 -23.06 11.70
N LEU A 15 -31.26 -23.95 11.63
CA LEU A 15 -31.25 -25.24 12.30
C LEU A 15 -30.17 -26.15 11.67
N LEU A 16 -29.12 -26.46 12.42
CA LEU A 16 -28.23 -27.59 12.15
C LEU A 16 -28.53 -28.71 13.16
N ILE A 17 -28.99 -29.84 12.63
CA ILE A 17 -29.30 -31.07 13.37
C ILE A 17 -27.98 -31.66 13.89
N ALA A 18 -27.77 -31.60 15.21
CA ALA A 18 -26.65 -32.22 15.89
C ALA A 18 -26.92 -33.71 16.13
N ALA A 19 -26.21 -34.58 15.42
CA ALA A 19 -26.09 -35.99 15.80
C ALA A 19 -25.21 -36.11 17.05
N ALA A 20 -25.77 -36.71 18.09
CA ALA A 20 -25.15 -36.85 19.41
C ALA A 20 -24.00 -37.88 19.41
N CYS A 21 -22.77 -37.43 19.66
CA CYS A 21 -21.69 -38.27 20.18
C CYS A 21 -21.44 -37.92 21.66
N LYS A 22 -21.60 -38.92 22.52
CA LYS A 22 -21.43 -38.85 23.98
C LYS A 22 -20.01 -38.38 24.35
N LYS A 23 -19.92 -37.26 25.09
CA LYS A 23 -18.69 -36.81 25.75
C LYS A 23 -18.27 -37.84 26.81
N LYS A 24 -17.05 -38.36 26.72
CA LYS A 24 -16.37 -39.00 27.86
C LYS A 24 -15.84 -37.91 28.81
N PRO A 25 -15.78 -38.16 30.13
CA PRO A 25 -15.28 -37.18 31.09
C PRO A 25 -13.80 -36.88 30.82
N GLN A 26 -13.46 -35.60 30.90
CA GLN A 26 -12.11 -35.08 30.76
C GLN A 26 -11.33 -35.47 32.03
N THR A 27 -10.42 -36.42 31.93
CA THR A 27 -9.45 -36.73 32.98
C THR A 27 -8.51 -35.54 33.14
N GLU A 28 -8.33 -35.09 34.40
CA GLU A 28 -7.27 -34.15 34.77
C GLU A 28 -5.92 -34.71 34.29
N ILE A 29 -5.26 -33.96 33.42
CA ILE A 29 -3.91 -34.29 32.96
C ILE A 29 -2.97 -33.88 34.09
N ALA A 30 -2.40 -34.89 34.75
CA ALA A 30 -1.29 -34.76 35.69
C ALA A 30 -0.12 -33.98 35.04
N PRO A 31 0.70 -33.26 35.84
CA PRO A 31 1.78 -32.43 35.31
C PRO A 31 2.70 -33.24 34.39
N THR A 32 2.88 -32.74 33.18
CA THR A 32 3.78 -33.30 32.17
C THR A 32 5.15 -33.58 32.77
N ALA A 33 5.59 -34.84 32.63
CA ALA A 33 6.89 -35.33 33.04
C ALA A 33 8.02 -34.45 32.48
N ALA A 34 9.10 -34.33 33.26
CA ALA A 34 10.29 -33.56 32.93
C ALA A 34 10.83 -33.90 31.52
N ILE A 35 10.74 -32.92 30.63
CA ILE A 35 11.49 -32.91 29.36
C ILE A 35 12.98 -32.95 29.75
N GLY A 36 13.76 -33.80 29.08
CA GLY A 36 15.21 -33.88 29.27
C GLY A 36 15.86 -32.49 29.23
N LYS A 37 17.02 -32.36 29.88
CA LYS A 37 17.74 -31.07 30.01
C LYS A 37 17.80 -30.35 28.66
N ASP A 38 17.20 -29.17 28.61
CA ASP A 38 17.18 -28.30 27.44
C ASP A 38 18.62 -28.05 26.97
N SER A 39 18.87 -28.24 25.67
CA SER A 39 20.21 -28.06 25.11
C SER A 39 20.56 -26.58 24.93
N LEU A 40 19.57 -25.68 24.87
CA LEU A 40 19.76 -24.25 24.73
C LEU A 40 19.57 -23.53 26.07
N SER A 41 20.44 -22.58 26.36
CA SER A 41 20.38 -21.73 27.56
C SER A 41 19.56 -20.46 27.30
N ILE A 42 19.17 -19.78 28.38
CA ILE A 42 18.62 -18.41 28.29
C ILE A 42 19.77 -17.44 28.53
N TYR A 43 20.05 -16.57 27.55
CA TYR A 43 21.00 -15.48 27.75
C TYR A 43 20.41 -14.48 28.76
N ILE A 44 21.24 -13.96 29.68
CA ILE A 44 20.83 -12.91 30.61
C ILE A 44 21.39 -11.59 30.08
N PRO A 45 20.54 -10.71 29.51
CA PRO A 45 20.94 -9.37 29.08
C PRO A 45 21.69 -8.61 30.17
N LYS A 46 22.65 -7.76 29.78
CA LYS A 46 23.43 -6.95 30.71
C LYS A 46 22.54 -6.07 31.58
N GLU A 47 21.46 -5.52 31.01
CA GLU A 47 20.48 -4.73 31.75
C GLU A 47 19.73 -5.53 32.85
N PHE A 48 19.70 -6.86 32.74
CA PHE A 48 19.10 -7.75 33.72
C PHE A 48 20.13 -8.48 34.60
N SER A 49 21.40 -8.07 34.55
CA SER A 49 22.49 -8.73 35.28
C SER A 49 22.28 -8.82 36.81
N THR A 50 21.56 -7.87 37.40
CA THR A 50 21.21 -7.85 38.83
C THR A 50 19.82 -8.43 39.12
N MET A 51 19.04 -8.80 38.09
CA MET A 51 17.69 -9.34 38.25
C MET A 51 17.76 -10.80 38.67
N ASN A 52 17.08 -11.15 39.77
CA ASN A 52 16.90 -12.54 40.15
C ASN A 52 15.70 -13.14 39.41
N PHE A 53 15.94 -13.86 38.31
CA PHE A 53 14.89 -14.52 37.52
C PHE A 53 14.17 -15.66 38.27
N ARG A 54 14.64 -16.08 39.46
CA ARG A 54 13.92 -17.04 40.31
C ARG A 54 13.00 -16.36 41.32
N ASP A 55 13.16 -15.05 41.53
CA ASP A 55 12.34 -14.27 42.46
C ASP A 55 11.05 -13.84 41.76
N THR A 56 9.91 -14.20 42.35
CA THR A 56 8.58 -13.81 41.83
C THR A 56 8.31 -12.31 41.92
N THR A 57 9.10 -11.54 42.68
CA THR A 57 8.98 -10.08 42.79
C THR A 57 9.68 -9.33 41.64
N SER A 58 10.63 -9.97 40.93
CA SER A 58 11.30 -9.42 39.75
C SER A 58 10.31 -9.08 38.63
N THR A 59 10.65 -8.15 37.75
CA THR A 59 9.80 -7.82 36.58
C THR A 59 9.58 -9.06 35.72
N TRP A 60 10.66 -9.78 35.41
CA TRP A 60 10.66 -11.04 34.66
C TRP A 60 11.19 -12.17 35.53
N CYS A 61 10.56 -13.34 35.48
CA CYS A 61 11.00 -14.50 36.24
C CYS A 61 10.56 -15.82 35.59
N TYR A 62 11.30 -16.90 35.86
CA TYR A 62 11.00 -18.22 35.33
C TYR A 62 9.61 -18.75 35.73
N PRO A 63 9.09 -18.54 36.96
CA PRO A 63 7.71 -18.90 37.29
C PRO A 63 6.63 -18.24 36.43
N ARG A 64 6.94 -17.08 35.82
CA ARG A 64 6.08 -16.37 34.86
C ARG A 64 6.66 -16.46 33.44
N SER A 65 6.97 -17.68 33.04
CA SER A 65 7.47 -17.95 31.70
C SER A 65 6.97 -19.27 31.14
N ARG A 66 7.05 -19.40 29.82
CA ARG A 66 6.87 -20.67 29.09
C ARG A 66 7.82 -20.69 27.91
N GLN A 67 8.36 -21.85 27.59
CA GLN A 67 9.34 -22.00 26.53
C GLN A 67 9.01 -23.14 25.58
N SER A 68 9.48 -23.00 24.36
CA SER A 68 9.54 -24.03 23.31
C SER A 68 11.02 -24.38 23.05
N LYS A 69 11.32 -25.01 21.92
CA LYS A 69 12.70 -25.42 21.59
C LYS A 69 13.62 -24.21 21.41
N HIS A 70 13.19 -23.17 20.70
CA HIS A 70 14.03 -22.03 20.35
C HIS A 70 13.60 -20.70 21.00
N PHE A 71 12.48 -20.67 21.71
CA PHE A 71 11.97 -19.45 22.34
C PHE A 71 11.64 -19.63 23.82
N ILE A 72 11.77 -18.55 24.58
CA ILE A 72 11.16 -18.37 25.90
C ILE A 72 10.30 -17.10 25.90
N VAL A 73 9.08 -17.21 26.44
CA VAL A 73 8.19 -16.08 26.69
C VAL A 73 8.16 -15.80 28.18
N PHE A 74 8.53 -14.60 28.58
CA PHE A 74 8.30 -14.05 29.91
C PHE A 74 7.08 -13.12 29.87
N TRP A 75 6.30 -13.06 30.96
CA TRP A 75 5.21 -12.11 31.08
C TRP A 75 5.27 -11.30 32.38
N ALA A 76 4.73 -10.07 32.30
CA ALA A 76 4.92 -9.05 33.31
C ALA A 76 4.30 -9.45 34.67
N LYS A 77 4.80 -8.87 35.77
CA LYS A 77 4.37 -9.20 37.14
C LYS A 77 2.87 -9.05 37.38
N GLN A 78 2.21 -8.17 36.62
CA GLN A 78 0.78 -7.84 36.73
C GLN A 78 -0.14 -9.03 36.39
N TYR A 79 0.34 -10.03 35.65
CA TYR A 79 -0.37 -11.30 35.47
C TYR A 79 -0.41 -12.17 36.76
N GLY A 80 0.42 -11.85 37.75
CA GLY A 80 0.52 -12.60 39.00
C GLY A 80 0.92 -14.06 38.75
N SER A 81 0.25 -14.99 39.41
CA SER A 81 0.41 -16.43 39.18
C SER A 81 -0.52 -16.99 38.10
N SER A 82 -1.29 -16.13 37.42
CA SER A 82 -2.24 -16.58 36.40
C SER A 82 -1.55 -16.77 35.06
N ASP A 83 -1.96 -17.82 34.36
CA ASP A 83 -1.66 -17.98 32.94
C ASP A 83 -2.20 -16.78 32.14
N PRO A 84 -1.45 -16.21 31.17
CA PRO A 84 -1.92 -15.08 30.37
C PRO A 84 -3.24 -15.35 29.64
N ASN A 85 -3.59 -16.59 29.31
CA ASN A 85 -4.88 -16.92 28.68
C ASN A 85 -6.00 -17.24 29.69
N SER A 86 -5.73 -17.15 31.00
CA SER A 86 -6.69 -17.51 32.03
C SER A 86 -7.94 -16.63 31.99
N SER A 87 -9.09 -17.22 32.32
CA SER A 87 -10.34 -16.48 32.55
C SER A 87 -10.24 -15.45 33.69
N LYS A 88 -9.23 -15.58 34.58
CA LYS A 88 -8.92 -14.61 35.65
C LYS A 88 -8.29 -13.32 35.13
N ILE A 89 -7.66 -13.35 33.96
CA ILE A 89 -7.11 -12.17 33.30
C ILE A 89 -8.25 -11.47 32.56
N PRO A 90 -8.38 -10.13 32.61
CA PRO A 90 -9.38 -9.42 31.82
C PRO A 90 -9.14 -9.62 30.31
N SER A 91 -10.21 -9.74 29.53
CA SER A 91 -10.14 -10.05 28.08
C SER A 91 -9.13 -9.21 27.29
N PRO A 92 -8.99 -7.88 27.51
CA PRO A 92 -8.00 -7.06 26.79
C PRO A 92 -6.55 -7.51 26.99
N TYR A 93 -6.21 -8.13 28.12
CA TYR A 93 -4.83 -8.52 28.46
C TYR A 93 -4.51 -9.99 28.22
N ARG A 94 -5.50 -10.82 27.84
CA ARG A 94 -5.26 -12.26 27.65
C ARG A 94 -4.30 -12.56 26.50
N VAL A 95 -3.47 -13.58 26.54
CA VAL A 95 -2.74 -14.05 25.33
C VAL A 95 -2.60 -15.57 25.40
N ASP A 96 -2.85 -16.26 24.29
CA ASP A 96 -2.57 -17.70 24.20
C ASP A 96 -1.07 -17.94 23.96
N ILE A 97 -0.34 -18.23 25.03
CA ILE A 97 1.11 -18.46 24.98
C ILE A 97 1.46 -19.76 24.23
N ASN A 98 0.57 -20.75 24.23
CA ASN A 98 0.83 -22.01 23.51
C ASN A 98 0.71 -21.81 22.01
N ASP A 99 -0.33 -21.10 21.56
CA ASP A 99 -0.48 -20.71 20.14
C ASP A 99 0.70 -19.86 19.68
N MET A 100 1.12 -18.88 20.50
CA MET A 100 2.29 -18.04 20.21
C MET A 100 3.57 -18.85 20.05
N LEU A 101 3.92 -19.71 21.01
CA LEU A 101 5.13 -20.52 20.94
C LEU A 101 5.08 -21.49 19.75
N THR A 102 3.92 -22.10 19.48
CA THR A 102 3.75 -23.01 18.33
C THR A 102 4.03 -22.29 17.01
N LYS A 103 3.48 -21.09 16.82
CA LYS A 103 3.72 -20.28 15.63
C LYS A 103 5.15 -19.73 15.57
N ALA A 104 5.71 -19.30 16.70
CA ALA A 104 7.10 -18.84 16.76
C ALA A 104 8.09 -19.91 16.25
N GLU A 105 7.87 -21.18 16.60
CA GLU A 105 8.67 -22.30 16.07
C GLU A 105 8.55 -22.45 14.55
N THR A 106 7.36 -22.24 13.96
CA THR A 106 7.20 -22.23 12.50
C THR A 106 7.92 -21.06 11.84
N PHE A 107 7.94 -19.90 12.47
CA PHE A 107 8.66 -18.72 11.96
C PHE A 107 10.18 -18.89 12.08
N TYR A 108 10.64 -19.57 13.13
CA TYR A 108 12.03 -19.95 13.28
C TYR A 108 12.46 -20.94 12.18
N ASP A 109 11.67 -21.99 11.95
CA ASP A 109 11.92 -22.97 10.90
C ASP A 109 12.00 -22.29 9.52
N LEU A 110 11.06 -21.40 9.21
CA LEU A 110 11.09 -20.59 8.00
C LEU A 110 12.42 -19.82 7.86
N ASN A 111 12.81 -19.05 8.89
CA ASN A 111 13.97 -18.17 8.83
C ASN A 111 15.32 -18.90 8.77
N ILE A 112 15.41 -20.07 9.42
CA ILE A 112 16.62 -20.91 9.41
C ILE A 112 16.66 -21.82 8.19
N ASN A 113 15.61 -22.61 7.97
CA ASN A 113 15.66 -23.71 7.02
C ASN A 113 15.33 -23.28 5.59
N LYS A 114 14.49 -22.26 5.42
CA LYS A 114 14.09 -21.76 4.09
C LYS A 114 14.80 -20.47 3.70
N LEU A 115 14.78 -19.45 4.56
CA LEU A 115 15.27 -18.10 4.23
C LEU A 115 16.77 -17.90 4.52
N LYS A 116 17.38 -18.79 5.33
CA LYS A 116 18.83 -18.83 5.60
C LYS A 116 19.40 -17.53 6.19
N PHE A 117 18.68 -16.91 7.14
CA PHE A 117 19.16 -15.74 7.88
C PHE A 117 20.24 -16.07 8.91
N ALA A 118 20.34 -17.32 9.37
CA ALA A 118 21.43 -17.78 10.22
C ALA A 118 21.83 -19.24 9.89
N GLU A 119 23.04 -19.63 10.30
CA GLU A 119 23.61 -20.96 10.10
C GLU A 119 23.78 -21.67 11.46
N VAL A 120 22.80 -22.52 11.82
CA VAL A 120 22.78 -23.30 13.07
C VAL A 120 23.28 -24.74 12.86
N GLY A 121 23.71 -25.39 13.92
CA GLY A 121 24.27 -26.75 13.93
C GLY A 121 25.73 -26.82 13.49
N LEU A 122 26.36 -25.67 13.22
CA LEU A 122 27.73 -25.57 12.72
C LEU A 122 28.65 -24.78 13.68
N GLY A 123 28.14 -24.34 14.83
CA GLY A 123 28.89 -23.50 15.78
C GLY A 123 29.11 -22.07 15.26
N LYS A 124 28.34 -21.65 14.24
CA LYS A 124 28.46 -20.34 13.61
C LYS A 124 27.42 -19.33 14.08
N SER A 125 26.38 -19.79 14.78
CA SER A 125 25.32 -18.92 15.27
C SER A 125 25.24 -18.93 16.78
N LYS A 126 24.94 -17.78 17.39
CA LYS A 126 24.62 -17.74 18.84
C LYS A 126 23.35 -18.53 19.16
N LEU A 127 22.50 -18.79 18.17
CA LEU A 127 21.33 -19.65 18.29
C LEU A 127 21.67 -21.13 18.58
N ASP A 128 22.93 -21.55 18.38
CA ASP A 128 23.39 -22.88 18.83
C ASP A 128 23.49 -22.99 20.36
N ASN A 129 23.49 -21.84 21.06
CA ASN A 129 23.68 -21.77 22.50
C ASN A 129 22.48 -21.20 23.24
N TYR A 130 21.70 -20.32 22.59
CA TYR A 130 20.68 -19.52 23.25
C TYR A 130 19.30 -19.59 22.56
N LYS A 131 18.25 -19.50 23.36
CA LYS A 131 16.89 -19.23 22.89
C LYS A 131 16.65 -17.74 22.65
N MET A 132 15.86 -17.40 21.64
CA MET A 132 15.30 -16.06 21.49
C MET A 132 14.28 -15.78 22.60
N MET A 133 14.14 -14.51 22.97
CA MET A 133 13.33 -14.10 24.12
C MET A 133 12.12 -13.26 23.70
N ILE A 134 10.97 -13.49 24.32
CA ILE A 134 9.75 -12.72 24.11
C ILE A 134 9.28 -12.17 25.45
N PHE A 135 9.03 -10.87 25.52
CA PHE A 135 8.56 -10.18 26.73
C PHE A 135 7.14 -9.65 26.53
N LEU A 136 6.16 -10.27 27.19
CA LEU A 136 4.76 -9.89 27.17
C LEU A 136 4.44 -8.88 28.28
N TYR A 137 4.14 -7.64 27.86
CA TYR A 137 3.74 -6.54 28.72
C TYR A 137 2.25 -6.64 29.08
N TYR A 138 1.90 -6.22 30.30
CA TYR A 138 0.51 -6.10 30.74
C TYR A 138 0.02 -4.68 30.45
N GLU A 139 -0.42 -4.44 29.22
CA GLU A 139 -0.97 -3.16 28.76
C GLU A 139 -1.96 -3.39 27.61
N ASP A 140 -2.86 -2.43 27.36
CA ASP A 140 -3.86 -2.49 26.30
C ASP A 140 -3.51 -1.63 25.08
N GLN A 141 -2.42 -0.87 25.16
CA GLN A 141 -1.88 -0.10 24.04
C GLN A 141 -1.05 -1.00 23.12
N TRP A 142 -0.97 -0.64 21.84
CA TRP A 142 -0.20 -1.39 20.86
C TRP A 142 1.30 -1.31 21.17
N ARG A 143 1.96 -2.46 21.27
CA ARG A 143 3.42 -2.61 21.28
C ARG A 143 3.78 -3.90 20.58
N ALA A 144 4.59 -3.80 19.54
CA ALA A 144 5.36 -4.90 18.98
C ALA A 144 6.69 -4.33 18.51
N THR A 145 7.77 -4.93 18.96
CA THR A 145 9.12 -4.54 18.56
C THR A 145 10.00 -5.76 18.60
N GLY A 146 10.62 -6.08 17.47
CA GLY A 146 11.65 -7.09 17.31
C GLY A 146 13.01 -6.45 17.13
N SER A 147 14.00 -6.94 17.87
CA SER A 147 15.39 -6.51 17.78
C SER A 147 16.24 -7.59 18.47
N GLY A 148 17.13 -7.20 19.39
CA GLY A 148 17.83 -8.12 20.26
C GLY A 148 18.60 -7.44 21.37
N TYR A 149 19.38 -8.25 22.09
CA TYR A 149 20.16 -7.84 23.25
C TYR A 149 21.65 -8.04 23.04
N ASP A 150 22.41 -7.02 23.43
CA ASP A 150 23.86 -7.05 23.62
C ASP A 150 24.67 -7.54 22.41
N ASP A 151 24.10 -7.49 21.21
CA ASP A 151 24.63 -8.10 19.99
C ASP A 151 24.88 -9.62 20.14
N ILE A 152 24.05 -10.29 20.95
CA ILE A 152 24.11 -11.72 21.23
C ILE A 152 22.88 -12.46 20.70
N ILE A 153 21.67 -11.99 21.03
CA ILE A 153 20.46 -12.78 20.80
C ILE A 153 19.27 -11.91 20.40
N GLY A 154 18.50 -12.38 19.41
CA GLY A 154 17.24 -11.76 19.03
C GLY A 154 16.19 -11.80 20.16
N ALA A 155 15.41 -10.72 20.29
CA ALA A 155 14.35 -10.59 21.28
C ALA A 155 13.19 -9.71 20.81
N LEU A 156 12.01 -9.95 21.39
CA LEU A 156 10.77 -9.26 21.09
C LEU A 156 10.11 -8.69 22.35
N TRP A 157 9.51 -7.51 22.24
CA TRP A 157 8.70 -6.87 23.29
C TRP A 157 7.29 -6.62 22.75
N ILE A 158 6.28 -7.22 23.38
CA ILE A 158 4.92 -7.29 22.82
C ILE A 158 3.86 -6.95 23.87
N SER A 159 2.72 -6.43 23.41
CA SER A 159 1.50 -6.28 24.20
C SER A 159 0.35 -7.13 23.64
N PRO A 160 -0.65 -7.51 24.47
CA PRO A 160 -1.83 -8.23 24.03
C PRO A 160 -2.56 -7.61 22.83
N ALA A 161 -2.56 -6.28 22.70
CA ALA A 161 -3.21 -5.58 21.59
C ALA A 161 -2.55 -5.85 20.23
N ALA A 162 -1.24 -6.11 20.19
CA ALA A 162 -0.53 -6.40 18.94
C ALA A 162 -0.54 -7.89 18.54
N VAL A 163 -0.90 -8.77 19.49
CA VAL A 163 -0.68 -10.22 19.39
C VAL A 163 -2.01 -10.98 19.26
N LYS A 164 -3.13 -10.27 19.14
CA LYS A 164 -4.48 -10.84 19.07
C LYS A 164 -5.11 -10.69 17.68
N PRO A 165 -5.32 -11.81 16.95
CA PRO A 165 -4.73 -13.14 17.16
C PRO A 165 -3.22 -13.14 16.84
N VAL A 166 -2.50 -14.20 17.25
CA VAL A 166 -1.09 -14.36 16.86
C VAL A 166 -1.07 -14.57 15.34
N GLY A 167 -0.48 -13.61 14.62
CA GLY A 167 -0.55 -13.51 13.17
C GLY A 167 0.71 -12.94 12.55
N ALA A 168 0.57 -12.30 11.38
CA ALA A 168 1.68 -11.72 10.63
C ALA A 168 2.51 -10.69 11.43
N VAL A 169 1.91 -9.97 12.37
CA VAL A 169 2.64 -9.05 13.27
C VAL A 169 3.75 -9.80 14.03
N ILE A 170 3.46 -10.96 14.62
CA ILE A 170 4.49 -11.72 15.35
C ILE A 170 5.50 -12.33 14.39
N ALA A 171 5.07 -12.76 13.19
CA ALA A 171 6.01 -13.23 12.17
C ALA A 171 6.97 -12.11 11.72
N HIS A 172 6.49 -10.87 11.60
CA HIS A 172 7.27 -9.68 11.29
C HIS A 172 8.30 -9.39 12.38
N GLU A 173 7.88 -9.30 13.65
CA GLU A 173 8.81 -9.02 14.74
C GLU A 173 9.85 -10.14 14.94
N ILE A 174 9.47 -11.41 14.73
CA ILE A 174 10.45 -12.52 14.74
C ILE A 174 11.40 -12.38 13.55
N GLY A 175 10.92 -11.89 12.40
CA GLY A 175 11.76 -11.54 11.26
C GLY A 175 12.88 -10.57 11.64
N HIS A 176 12.56 -9.49 12.39
CA HIS A 176 13.57 -8.57 12.93
C HIS A 176 14.56 -9.23 13.88
N CYS A 177 14.13 -10.20 14.68
CA CYS A 177 15.07 -10.95 15.53
C CYS A 177 16.12 -11.71 14.70
N PHE A 178 15.72 -12.27 13.56
CA PHE A 178 16.66 -12.93 12.64
C PHE A 178 17.55 -11.93 11.89
N GLN A 179 17.01 -10.77 11.50
CA GLN A 179 17.81 -9.67 10.95
C GLN A 179 18.87 -9.20 11.95
N TYR A 180 18.49 -9.01 13.21
CA TYR A 180 19.42 -8.67 14.30
C TYR A 180 20.46 -9.76 14.51
N GLN A 181 20.03 -11.03 14.44
CA GLN A 181 20.90 -12.19 14.64
C GLN A 181 22.04 -12.27 13.62
N VAL A 182 21.85 -11.77 12.39
CA VAL A 182 22.92 -11.69 11.39
C VAL A 182 24.15 -10.95 11.94
N PHE A 183 23.94 -9.81 12.59
CA PHE A 183 25.03 -9.06 13.21
C PHE A 183 25.60 -9.77 14.43
N CYS A 184 24.75 -10.38 15.27
CA CYS A 184 25.22 -11.16 16.43
C CYS A 184 26.18 -12.30 16.05
N ASP A 185 25.93 -12.90 14.88
CA ASP A 185 26.69 -14.05 14.39
C ASP A 185 27.96 -13.64 13.64
N LEU A 186 27.89 -12.55 12.85
CA LEU A 186 28.96 -12.18 11.92
C LEU A 186 29.77 -10.93 12.36
N GLY A 187 29.20 -10.03 13.13
CA GLY A 187 29.83 -8.76 13.54
C GLY A 187 30.11 -7.79 12.38
N THR A 188 31.07 -6.88 12.57
CA THR A 188 31.80 -6.13 11.51
C THR A 188 30.98 -5.56 10.35
N GLY A 189 29.90 -4.82 10.64
CA GLY A 189 29.13 -4.11 9.60
C GLY A 189 28.24 -5.01 8.72
N HIS A 190 27.88 -6.21 9.19
CA HIS A 190 26.91 -7.09 8.52
C HIS A 190 25.46 -6.78 8.94
N GLY A 191 24.49 -7.20 8.11
CA GLY A 191 23.07 -7.20 8.47
C GLY A 191 22.42 -5.82 8.54
N PHE A 192 22.89 -4.84 7.77
CA PHE A 192 22.26 -3.52 7.57
C PHE A 192 21.79 -2.82 8.86
N ARG A 193 22.56 -2.95 9.96
CA ARG A 193 22.33 -2.22 11.21
C ARG A 193 22.96 -0.82 11.21
N TYR A 194 22.90 -0.17 10.05
CA TYR A 194 23.40 1.17 9.75
C TYR A 194 22.48 1.80 8.70
N GLY A 195 22.54 3.12 8.54
CA GLY A 195 21.81 3.79 7.48
C GLY A 195 22.67 4.10 6.26
N PHE A 196 22.05 4.62 5.21
CA PHE A 196 22.70 4.83 3.92
C PHE A 196 22.94 6.30 3.63
N ASN A 197 23.99 6.58 2.84
CA ASN A 197 24.33 7.92 2.35
C ASN A 197 24.42 8.99 3.46
N GLY A 198 24.96 8.63 4.64
CA GLY A 198 25.16 9.55 5.77
C GLY A 198 23.96 9.71 6.71
N SER A 199 22.81 9.09 6.40
CA SER A 199 21.65 9.03 7.29
C SER A 199 21.69 7.79 8.19
N PRO A 200 21.08 7.82 9.39
CA PRO A 200 21.14 6.71 10.35
C PRO A 200 20.12 5.58 10.09
N GLY A 201 19.08 5.83 9.29
CA GLY A 201 17.99 4.88 9.02
C GLY A 201 18.14 4.14 7.70
N ASN A 202 17.52 2.95 7.60
CA ASN A 202 17.28 2.27 6.34
C ASN A 202 15.87 1.62 6.28
N GLY A 203 15.21 1.73 5.13
CA GLY A 203 13.90 1.10 4.90
C GLY A 203 13.97 -0.42 4.76
N PHE A 204 15.15 -0.96 4.42
CA PHE A 204 15.35 -2.39 4.13
C PHE A 204 14.99 -3.31 5.30
N TRP A 205 15.24 -2.84 6.52
CA TRP A 205 14.86 -3.50 7.78
C TRP A 205 13.37 -3.87 7.80
N GLU A 206 12.51 -2.89 7.52
CA GLU A 206 11.05 -3.04 7.60
C GLU A 206 10.45 -3.84 6.44
N GLN A 207 10.87 -3.54 5.21
CA GLN A 207 10.39 -4.27 4.03
C GLN A 207 10.76 -5.75 4.08
N THR A 208 11.95 -6.08 4.60
CA THR A 208 12.38 -7.47 4.74
C THR A 208 11.55 -8.19 5.80
N ALA A 209 11.23 -7.55 6.93
CA ALA A 209 10.41 -8.18 7.97
C ALA A 209 8.99 -8.45 7.51
N ASN A 210 8.38 -7.53 6.75
CA ASN A 210 7.09 -7.79 6.10
C ASN A 210 7.19 -8.90 5.03
N TRP A 211 8.25 -8.91 4.23
CA TRP A 211 8.47 -10.01 3.27
C TRP A 211 8.59 -11.37 3.97
N GLN A 212 9.33 -11.45 5.09
CA GLN A 212 9.47 -12.65 5.93
C GLN A 212 8.10 -13.08 6.50
N ALA A 213 7.33 -12.14 7.04
CA ALA A 213 5.99 -12.40 7.58
C ALA A 213 5.05 -12.98 6.51
N TYR A 214 5.08 -12.43 5.29
CA TYR A 214 4.22 -12.87 4.20
C TYR A 214 4.62 -14.20 3.57
N GLN A 215 5.81 -14.74 3.87
CA GLN A 215 6.08 -16.15 3.56
C GLN A 215 5.27 -17.10 4.43
N SER A 216 4.89 -16.66 5.64
CA SER A 216 4.00 -17.40 6.55
C SER A 216 2.53 -17.05 6.34
N TYR A 217 2.25 -15.82 5.91
CA TYR A 217 0.90 -15.30 5.66
C TYR A 217 0.75 -14.74 4.22
N PRO A 218 0.79 -15.57 3.17
CA PRO A 218 0.79 -15.08 1.78
C PRO A 218 -0.46 -14.29 1.39
N SER A 219 -1.60 -14.54 2.03
CA SER A 219 -2.84 -13.79 1.79
C SER A 219 -2.72 -12.30 2.11
N GLU A 220 -1.76 -11.90 2.95
CA GLU A 220 -1.58 -10.51 3.36
C GLU A 220 -0.73 -9.67 2.40
N VAL A 221 -0.05 -10.30 1.43
CA VAL A 221 0.80 -9.61 0.43
C VAL A 221 0.03 -8.50 -0.29
N PHE A 222 -1.25 -8.72 -0.60
CA PHE A 222 -2.09 -7.72 -1.26
C PHE A 222 -3.28 -7.24 -0.41
N ALA A 223 -3.67 -8.00 0.62
CA ALA A 223 -4.84 -7.69 1.44
C ALA A 223 -4.51 -6.79 2.65
N SER A 224 -3.23 -6.60 2.98
CA SER A 224 -2.82 -5.72 4.08
C SER A 224 -2.93 -4.23 3.72
N ALA A 225 -2.91 -3.37 4.74
CA ALA A 225 -2.85 -1.92 4.55
C ALA A 225 -1.56 -1.44 3.85
N ASN A 226 -0.54 -2.29 3.74
CA ASN A 226 0.72 -1.96 3.07
C ASN A 226 0.59 -1.91 1.55
N PHE A 227 -0.33 -2.68 0.93
CA PHE A 227 -0.43 -2.70 -0.53
C PHE A 227 -0.89 -1.35 -1.12
N PRO A 228 -1.91 -0.66 -0.57
CA PRO A 228 -2.21 0.72 -0.96
C PRO A 228 -1.02 1.67 -0.79
N VAL A 229 -0.24 1.54 0.29
CA VAL A 229 0.97 2.36 0.51
C VAL A 229 2.03 2.09 -0.57
N TYR A 230 2.18 0.83 -0.99
CA TYR A 230 3.04 0.48 -2.13
C TYR A 230 2.57 1.15 -3.43
N LEU A 231 1.27 1.07 -3.74
CA LEU A 231 0.71 1.68 -4.96
C LEU A 231 0.96 3.20 -4.99
N GLU A 232 0.82 3.86 -3.85
CA GLU A 232 1.08 5.30 -3.75
C GLU A 232 2.55 5.67 -3.99
N ASN A 233 3.49 4.75 -3.74
CA ASN A 233 4.92 5.07 -3.67
C ASN A 233 5.82 4.23 -4.61
N CYS A 234 5.28 3.34 -5.45
CA CYS A 234 6.12 2.48 -6.33
C CYS A 234 6.91 3.26 -7.40
N HIS A 235 6.60 4.55 -7.59
CA HIS A 235 7.37 5.46 -8.41
C HIS A 235 8.64 5.96 -7.72
N ARG A 236 8.78 5.79 -6.41
CA ARG A 236 9.92 6.22 -5.61
C ARG A 236 11.04 5.18 -5.58
N HIS A 237 12.18 5.54 -5.01
CA HIS A 237 13.29 4.64 -4.77
C HIS A 237 12.89 3.48 -3.85
N PHE A 238 13.28 2.24 -4.16
CA PHE A 238 12.81 1.05 -3.43
C PHE A 238 13.13 1.04 -1.92
N ASN A 239 14.10 1.85 -1.48
CA ASN A 239 14.47 2.04 -0.06
C ASN A 239 13.90 3.31 0.59
N HIS A 240 13.03 4.07 -0.09
CA HIS A 240 12.49 5.32 0.43
C HIS A 240 11.60 5.08 1.67
N GLU A 241 11.76 5.94 2.66
CA GLU A 241 11.14 5.89 3.97
C GLU A 241 9.61 5.91 3.98
N ASP A 242 8.96 6.56 2.99
CA ASP A 242 7.51 6.76 2.92
C ASP A 242 6.75 5.44 2.79
N TYR A 243 7.42 4.40 2.29
CA TYR A 243 6.82 3.10 2.05
C TYR A 243 7.74 1.95 2.45
N ARG A 244 8.60 2.18 3.44
CA ARG A 244 9.50 1.17 4.03
C ARG A 244 8.81 -0.13 4.46
N TYR A 245 7.55 -0.07 4.91
CA TYR A 245 6.77 -1.27 5.25
C TYR A 245 6.16 -1.97 4.02
N ALA A 246 6.10 -1.30 2.88
CA ALA A 246 5.37 -1.73 1.71
C ALA A 246 6.27 -2.13 0.52
N SER A 247 7.57 -1.77 0.55
CA SER A 247 8.52 -2.01 -0.54
C SER A 247 9.12 -3.43 -0.56
N TYR A 248 8.29 -4.47 -0.42
CA TYR A 248 8.73 -5.87 -0.34
C TYR A 248 8.65 -6.66 -1.66
N PHE A 249 8.16 -6.05 -2.75
CA PHE A 249 7.99 -6.75 -4.03
C PHE A 249 9.32 -7.07 -4.73
N LEU A 250 10.34 -6.24 -4.56
CA LEU A 250 11.66 -6.50 -5.12
C LEU A 250 12.30 -7.76 -4.51
N HIS A 251 12.00 -8.08 -3.25
CA HIS A 251 12.42 -9.35 -2.63
C HIS A 251 11.83 -10.56 -3.33
N TYR A 252 10.54 -10.51 -3.71
CA TYR A 252 9.91 -11.59 -4.49
C TYR A 252 10.57 -11.75 -5.86
N TYR A 253 10.94 -10.64 -6.51
CA TYR A 253 11.63 -10.70 -7.80
C TYR A 253 13.02 -11.34 -7.66
N TRP A 254 13.85 -10.87 -6.73
CA TRP A 254 15.17 -11.47 -6.49
C TRP A 254 15.07 -12.94 -6.07
N ALA A 255 14.11 -13.28 -5.20
CA ALA A 255 13.83 -14.66 -4.79
C ALA A 255 13.41 -15.55 -5.97
N SER A 256 12.64 -15.01 -6.93
CA SER A 256 12.26 -15.75 -8.14
C SER A 256 13.45 -16.04 -9.06
N LYS A 257 14.46 -15.17 -9.05
CA LYS A 257 15.64 -15.27 -9.92
C LYS A 257 16.73 -16.16 -9.32
N HIS A 258 16.95 -16.07 -8.01
CA HIS A 258 18.11 -16.64 -7.33
C HIS A 258 17.76 -17.65 -6.22
N GLY A 259 16.47 -17.96 -6.07
CA GLY A 259 15.96 -18.80 -4.99
C GLY A 259 15.58 -17.99 -3.75
N ILE A 260 14.65 -18.52 -2.95
CA ILE A 260 14.05 -17.81 -1.81
C ILE A 260 15.06 -17.43 -0.72
N ASP A 261 16.19 -18.13 -0.63
CA ASP A 261 17.22 -17.87 0.37
C ASP A 261 18.14 -16.68 0.01
N VAL A 262 18.01 -16.10 -1.19
CA VAL A 262 18.85 -14.98 -1.64
C VAL A 262 18.75 -13.77 -0.72
N ILE A 263 17.57 -13.51 -0.14
CA ILE A 263 17.38 -12.38 0.76
C ILE A 263 18.22 -12.56 2.03
N GLY A 264 18.15 -13.73 2.68
CA GLY A 264 19.01 -14.02 3.83
C GLY A 264 20.50 -13.98 3.48
N LYS A 265 20.88 -14.38 2.26
CA LYS A 265 22.27 -14.24 1.77
C LYS A 265 22.68 -12.77 1.63
N ILE A 266 21.82 -11.89 1.08
CA ILE A 266 22.09 -10.46 0.96
C ILE A 266 22.34 -9.85 2.34
N TRP A 267 21.49 -10.16 3.31
CA TRP A 267 21.66 -9.73 4.70
C TRP A 267 22.98 -10.20 5.31
N ARG A 268 23.30 -11.49 5.19
CA ARG A 268 24.53 -12.07 5.75
C ARG A 268 25.80 -11.62 5.05
N GLN A 269 25.74 -11.25 3.78
CA GLN A 269 26.92 -10.87 3.00
C GLN A 269 27.06 -9.35 2.80
N ALA A 270 26.16 -8.54 3.33
CA ALA A 270 26.25 -7.08 3.31
C ALA A 270 27.56 -6.60 3.96
N LEU A 271 28.22 -5.60 3.38
CA LEU A 271 29.43 -5.00 3.91
C LEU A 271 29.20 -3.51 4.11
N GLU A 272 29.25 -2.99 5.34
CA GLU A 272 29.16 -1.55 5.58
C GLU A 272 30.23 -0.77 4.77
N PRO A 273 29.87 0.31 4.06
CA PRO A 273 28.60 1.05 4.09
C PRO A 273 27.63 0.74 2.92
N GLU A 274 27.69 -0.46 2.32
CA GLU A 274 26.80 -0.85 1.22
C GLU A 274 25.33 -0.80 1.61
N ASP A 275 24.50 -0.30 0.70
CA ASP A 275 23.07 -0.54 0.78
C ASP A 275 22.68 -1.91 0.15
N PRO A 276 21.41 -2.33 0.25
CA PRO A 276 20.97 -3.64 -0.24
C PRO A 276 21.15 -3.82 -1.75
N ALA A 277 21.03 -2.75 -2.54
CA ALA A 277 21.25 -2.83 -3.98
C ALA A 277 22.74 -3.03 -4.28
N GLN A 278 23.62 -2.28 -3.61
CA GLN A 278 25.07 -2.43 -3.76
C GLN A 278 25.53 -3.83 -3.35
N ALA A 279 25.06 -4.34 -2.20
CA ALA A 279 25.35 -5.70 -1.75
C ALA A 279 24.86 -6.73 -2.77
N TYR A 280 23.62 -6.61 -3.25
CA TYR A 280 23.06 -7.48 -4.29
C TYR A 280 23.88 -7.43 -5.59
N MET A 281 24.20 -6.24 -6.09
CA MET A 281 24.97 -6.05 -7.30
C MET A 281 26.37 -6.69 -7.19
N ARG A 282 27.07 -6.48 -6.07
CA ARG A 282 28.37 -7.12 -5.83
C ARG A 282 28.25 -8.64 -5.79
N MET A 283 27.28 -9.18 -5.04
CA MET A 283 27.08 -10.61 -4.91
C MET A 283 26.74 -11.31 -6.22
N MET A 284 25.99 -10.62 -7.09
CA MET A 284 25.56 -11.15 -8.39
C MET A 284 26.47 -10.75 -9.55
N GLY A 285 27.53 -9.96 -9.30
CA GLY A 285 28.46 -9.48 -10.33
C GLY A 285 27.80 -8.56 -11.37
N LEU A 286 26.83 -7.75 -10.94
CA LEU A 286 26.09 -6.86 -11.83
C LEU A 286 26.78 -5.50 -11.97
N SER A 287 26.89 -5.03 -13.20
CA SER A 287 27.11 -3.61 -13.49
C SER A 287 25.84 -2.78 -13.21
N ASN A 288 25.98 -1.46 -13.07
CA ASN A 288 24.83 -0.53 -12.95
C ASN A 288 23.83 -0.71 -14.11
N ALA A 289 24.33 -0.89 -15.34
CA ALA A 289 23.46 -1.10 -16.50
C ALA A 289 22.62 -2.38 -16.37
N GLN A 290 23.24 -3.50 -15.97
CA GLN A 290 22.53 -4.77 -15.77
C GLN A 290 21.55 -4.70 -14.59
N PHE A 291 21.90 -3.98 -13.53
CA PHE A 291 20.99 -3.74 -12.41
C PHE A 291 19.75 -2.93 -12.85
N ASN A 292 19.95 -1.86 -13.63
CA ASN A 292 18.85 -1.09 -14.21
C ASN A 292 17.97 -1.94 -15.14
N ASP A 293 18.56 -2.82 -15.93
CA ASP A 293 17.83 -3.76 -16.79
C ASP A 293 16.99 -4.73 -15.95
N GLU A 294 17.52 -5.21 -14.82
CA GLU A 294 16.78 -6.06 -13.88
C GLU A 294 15.63 -5.33 -13.18
N LEU A 295 15.82 -4.07 -12.79
CA LEU A 295 14.75 -3.26 -12.19
C LEU A 295 13.62 -3.00 -13.19
N TYR A 296 13.95 -2.79 -14.46
CA TYR A 296 12.95 -2.72 -15.52
C TYR A 296 12.19 -4.04 -15.68
N ASP A 297 12.91 -5.17 -15.77
CA ASP A 297 12.27 -6.49 -15.87
C ASP A 297 11.34 -6.76 -14.67
N ALA A 298 11.79 -6.44 -13.45
CA ALA A 298 10.95 -6.50 -12.26
C ALA A 298 9.69 -5.64 -12.39
N ALA A 299 9.82 -4.36 -12.77
CA ALA A 299 8.70 -3.44 -12.95
C ALA A 299 7.68 -3.99 -13.97
N THR A 300 8.14 -4.54 -15.10
CA THR A 300 7.25 -5.14 -16.10
C THR A 300 6.47 -6.36 -15.58
N LYS A 301 7.08 -7.17 -14.71
CA LYS A 301 6.42 -8.30 -14.06
C LYS A 301 5.43 -7.83 -13.00
N PHE A 302 5.74 -6.77 -12.25
CA PHE A 302 4.85 -6.21 -11.23
C PHE A 302 3.55 -5.61 -11.79
N VAL A 303 3.52 -5.19 -13.06
CA VAL A 303 2.28 -4.74 -13.74
C VAL A 303 1.16 -5.77 -13.61
N THR A 304 1.52 -7.06 -13.77
CA THR A 304 0.56 -8.18 -13.77
C THR A 304 0.88 -9.23 -12.71
N TRP A 305 1.76 -8.88 -11.76
CA TRP A 305 2.28 -9.77 -10.72
C TRP A 305 2.80 -11.10 -11.26
N ASP A 306 3.50 -11.06 -12.40
CA ASP A 306 3.95 -12.26 -13.13
C ASP A 306 5.20 -12.92 -12.52
N LEU A 307 5.08 -13.28 -11.26
CA LEU A 307 6.00 -14.12 -10.51
C LEU A 307 5.20 -15.29 -9.96
N ASP A 308 5.73 -16.51 -9.99
CA ASP A 308 4.97 -17.69 -9.55
C ASP A 308 4.43 -17.54 -8.12
N ALA A 309 5.20 -16.92 -7.23
CA ALA A 309 4.80 -16.65 -5.85
C ALA A 309 3.66 -15.62 -5.72
N LEU A 310 3.44 -14.77 -6.73
CA LEU A 310 2.50 -13.66 -6.68
C LEU A 310 1.32 -13.82 -7.65
N ARG A 311 1.44 -14.58 -8.74
CA ARG A 311 0.50 -14.59 -9.87
C ARG A 311 -0.94 -14.84 -9.43
N THR A 312 -1.16 -15.86 -8.61
CA THR A 312 -2.50 -16.19 -8.10
C THR A 312 -3.00 -15.17 -7.07
N LEU A 313 -2.12 -14.72 -6.17
CA LEU A 313 -2.48 -13.76 -5.11
C LEU A 313 -2.81 -12.38 -5.69
N GLY A 314 -2.09 -11.97 -6.73
CA GLY A 314 -2.16 -10.67 -7.37
C GLY A 314 -3.23 -10.54 -8.46
N GLN A 315 -3.98 -11.61 -8.80
CA GLN A 315 -4.88 -11.62 -9.95
C GLN A 315 -5.92 -10.47 -9.93
N ASN A 316 -6.40 -10.08 -8.75
CA ASN A 316 -7.37 -9.01 -8.55
C ASN A 316 -6.74 -7.61 -8.51
N TYR A 317 -5.42 -7.53 -8.57
CA TYR A 317 -4.64 -6.30 -8.39
C TYR A 317 -3.86 -5.91 -9.66
N ILE A 318 -4.09 -6.61 -10.79
CA ILE A 318 -3.39 -6.38 -12.05
C ILE A 318 -3.61 -4.95 -12.55
N GLY A 319 -2.52 -4.22 -12.77
CA GLY A 319 -2.53 -2.86 -13.33
C GLY A 319 -3.14 -1.80 -12.42
N MET A 320 -3.17 -2.02 -11.10
CA MET A 320 -3.67 -1.05 -10.12
C MET A 320 -2.67 0.09 -9.82
N GLN A 321 -1.44 0.01 -10.33
CA GLN A 321 -0.45 1.07 -10.16
C GLN A 321 -0.99 2.39 -10.72
N PRO A 322 -1.05 3.46 -9.91
CA PRO A 322 -1.58 4.74 -10.34
C PRO A 322 -0.63 5.42 -11.32
N TYR A 323 -1.21 6.21 -12.23
CA TYR A 323 -0.49 6.96 -13.24
C TYR A 323 -1.19 8.30 -13.46
N ASP A 324 -0.43 9.34 -13.75
CA ASP A 324 -0.95 10.69 -13.93
C ASP A 324 -0.06 11.48 -14.89
N PHE A 325 -0.71 12.20 -15.80
CA PHE A 325 -0.06 12.86 -16.94
C PHE A 325 -0.77 14.16 -17.31
N ASN A 326 0.01 15.18 -17.64
CA ASN A 326 -0.46 16.36 -18.33
C ASN A 326 -0.39 16.16 -19.84
N LYS A 327 -1.52 16.34 -20.54
CA LYS A 327 -1.55 16.36 -22.00
C LYS A 327 -1.02 17.72 -22.51
N LEU A 328 -0.02 17.69 -23.38
CA LEU A 328 0.62 18.87 -23.94
C LEU A 328 0.02 19.24 -25.30
N THR A 329 0.32 20.48 -25.74
CA THR A 329 -0.18 21.05 -27.01
C THR A 329 0.24 20.28 -28.24
N ASP A 330 1.38 19.58 -28.20
CA ASP A 330 1.88 18.70 -29.26
C ASP A 330 1.23 17.30 -29.27
N GLY A 331 0.28 17.05 -28.36
CA GLY A 331 -0.42 15.78 -28.16
C GLY A 331 0.38 14.74 -27.38
N SER A 332 1.57 15.08 -26.86
CA SER A 332 2.30 14.21 -25.94
C SER A 332 1.74 14.30 -24.51
N PHE A 333 2.11 13.33 -23.69
CA PHE A 333 1.74 13.23 -22.29
C PHE A 333 3.01 13.32 -21.45
N GLN A 334 3.11 14.34 -20.59
CA GLN A 334 4.21 14.51 -19.65
C GLN A 334 3.79 13.99 -18.27
N VAL A 335 4.60 13.12 -17.67
CA VAL A 335 4.31 12.55 -16.34
C VAL A 335 4.21 13.65 -15.29
N THR A 336 3.26 13.61 -14.36
CA THR A 336 3.20 14.62 -13.29
C THR A 336 4.24 14.38 -12.20
N TYR A 337 4.51 15.38 -11.35
CA TYR A 337 5.42 15.26 -10.20
C TYR A 337 5.08 14.05 -9.33
N ALA A 338 3.81 13.86 -9.01
CA ALA A 338 3.32 12.82 -8.08
C ALA A 338 3.47 11.38 -8.60
N ARG A 339 3.80 11.19 -9.89
CA ARG A 339 3.99 9.88 -10.52
C ARG A 339 5.29 9.81 -11.33
N CYS A 340 6.19 10.77 -11.13
CA CYS A 340 7.49 10.82 -11.76
C CYS A 340 8.40 9.77 -11.11
N PRO A 341 9.00 8.83 -11.86
CA PRO A 341 9.93 7.87 -11.28
C PRO A 341 11.15 8.53 -10.65
N GLU A 342 11.51 8.09 -9.46
CA GLU A 342 12.83 8.32 -8.87
C GLU A 342 13.82 7.25 -9.33
N SER A 343 15.08 7.34 -8.88
CA SER A 343 16.08 6.30 -9.11
C SER A 343 15.55 4.96 -8.60
N THR A 344 15.59 3.90 -9.41
CA THR A 344 14.99 2.56 -9.16
C THR A 344 13.46 2.47 -9.12
N GLY A 345 12.76 3.61 -9.05
CA GLY A 345 11.32 3.67 -9.10
C GLY A 345 10.78 3.46 -10.51
N TYR A 346 9.47 3.23 -10.62
CA TYR A 346 8.83 2.99 -11.91
C TYR A 346 7.40 3.51 -12.02
N ASN A 347 6.96 3.71 -13.26
CA ASN A 347 5.61 4.10 -13.60
C ASN A 347 5.03 3.11 -14.63
N VAL A 348 3.73 2.84 -14.50
CA VAL A 348 2.97 1.87 -15.30
C VAL A 348 1.85 2.63 -16.00
N ILE A 349 1.84 2.62 -17.32
CA ILE A 349 0.96 3.47 -18.13
C ILE A 349 -0.03 2.59 -18.90
N PRO A 350 -1.28 2.42 -18.43
CA PRO A 350 -2.30 1.66 -19.15
C PRO A 350 -2.70 2.36 -20.45
N LEU A 351 -2.82 1.58 -21.53
CA LEU A 351 -3.17 2.08 -22.86
C LEU A 351 -4.50 1.48 -23.34
N LYS A 352 -5.19 2.21 -24.24
CA LYS A 352 -6.32 1.62 -24.98
C LYS A 352 -5.79 0.52 -25.91
N VAL A 353 -6.49 -0.62 -25.98
CA VAL A 353 -6.06 -1.80 -26.76
C VAL A 353 -6.63 -1.71 -28.18
N PRO A 354 -5.82 -1.52 -29.23
CA PRO A 354 -6.27 -1.54 -30.63
C PRO A 354 -6.46 -2.96 -31.15
N ALA A 355 -6.88 -3.10 -32.41
CA ALA A 355 -7.00 -4.40 -33.05
C ALA A 355 -5.65 -5.15 -33.10
N ALA A 356 -5.68 -6.47 -32.97
CA ALA A 356 -4.51 -7.33 -33.10
C ALA A 356 -3.77 -7.07 -34.43
N GLY A 357 -2.44 -7.13 -34.41
CA GLY A 357 -1.58 -6.81 -35.56
C GLY A 357 -1.32 -5.31 -35.77
N THR A 358 -2.01 -4.41 -35.07
CA THR A 358 -1.70 -2.97 -35.10
C THR A 358 -0.32 -2.73 -34.52
N VAL A 359 0.50 -1.93 -35.19
CA VAL A 359 1.80 -1.48 -34.66
C VAL A 359 1.61 -0.20 -33.86
N LEU A 360 1.89 -0.27 -32.57
CA LEU A 360 1.96 0.87 -31.66
C LEU A 360 3.35 1.50 -31.76
N THR A 361 3.41 2.82 -31.69
CA THR A 361 4.67 3.55 -31.53
C THR A 361 4.58 4.49 -30.34
N THR A 362 5.59 4.45 -29.46
CA THR A 362 5.81 5.46 -28.42
C THR A 362 7.07 6.24 -28.75
N ASN A 363 6.93 7.55 -28.98
CA ASN A 363 8.06 8.46 -28.98
C ASN A 363 8.30 8.90 -27.53
N PHE A 364 9.43 8.47 -26.96
CA PHE A 364 9.84 8.77 -25.59
C PHE A 364 10.84 9.94 -25.58
N THR A 365 10.70 10.84 -24.61
CA THR A 365 11.67 11.91 -24.37
C THR A 365 11.83 12.15 -22.86
N GLY A 366 12.99 11.78 -22.31
CA GLY A 366 13.42 12.16 -20.97
C GLY A 366 13.71 13.66 -20.89
N MET A 367 13.38 14.26 -19.76
CA MET A 367 13.39 15.71 -19.56
C MET A 367 14.16 16.09 -18.29
N PRO A 368 15.43 15.67 -18.12
CA PRO A 368 16.16 15.92 -16.88
C PRO A 368 16.13 17.40 -16.51
N ASN A 369 15.85 17.71 -15.24
CA ASN A 369 15.68 19.08 -14.72
C ASN A 369 14.57 19.90 -15.39
N ALA A 370 13.49 19.25 -15.85
CA ALA A 370 12.27 19.96 -16.21
C ALA A 370 11.75 20.79 -15.03
N SER A 371 11.15 21.94 -15.32
CA SER A 371 10.54 22.79 -14.28
C SER A 371 9.39 22.05 -13.58
N GLY A 372 9.31 22.18 -12.26
CA GLY A 372 8.27 21.55 -11.43
C GLY A 372 8.61 20.14 -10.91
N TYR A 373 9.87 19.70 -11.06
CA TYR A 373 10.39 18.44 -10.52
C TYR A 373 11.62 18.69 -9.66
N ASN A 374 11.96 17.71 -8.82
CA ASN A 374 13.20 17.73 -8.08
C ASN A 374 14.39 17.63 -9.04
N MET A 375 15.47 18.36 -8.73
CA MET A 375 16.66 18.45 -9.57
C MET A 375 17.49 17.17 -9.48
N VAL A 376 18.14 16.82 -10.60
CA VAL A 376 19.05 15.68 -10.73
C VAL A 376 20.36 16.09 -11.40
N ASN A 377 21.39 15.25 -11.25
CA ASN A 377 22.56 15.35 -12.12
C ASN A 377 22.18 14.85 -13.53
N ALA A 378 21.88 15.77 -14.44
CA ALA A 378 21.45 15.45 -15.81
C ALA A 378 22.45 14.57 -16.58
N SER A 379 23.74 14.57 -16.22
CA SER A 379 24.74 13.67 -16.84
C SER A 379 24.56 12.20 -16.48
N GLN A 380 23.84 11.91 -15.40
CA GLN A 380 23.51 10.57 -14.94
C GLN A 380 22.16 10.08 -15.49
N ALA A 381 21.43 10.92 -16.22
CA ALA A 381 20.06 10.63 -16.60
C ALA A 381 19.96 9.41 -17.51
N GLY A 382 19.09 8.48 -17.12
CA GLY A 382 18.80 7.30 -17.90
C GLY A 382 17.42 6.74 -17.55
N TRP A 383 16.83 6.08 -18.54
CA TRP A 383 15.53 5.44 -18.43
C TRP A 383 15.60 4.06 -19.07
N ARG A 384 14.73 3.16 -18.60
CA ARG A 384 14.33 1.95 -19.33
C ARG A 384 12.83 1.99 -19.56
N TYR A 385 12.41 1.54 -20.73
CA TYR A 385 10.99 1.56 -21.06
C TYR A 385 10.61 0.57 -22.15
N GLY A 386 9.35 0.16 -22.16
CA GLY A 386 8.81 -0.75 -23.16
C GLY A 386 7.41 -1.24 -22.79
N TYR A 387 6.88 -2.16 -23.58
CA TYR A 387 5.49 -2.60 -23.49
C TYR A 387 5.32 -3.91 -22.73
N VAL A 388 4.18 -4.04 -22.07
CA VAL A 388 3.67 -5.29 -21.49
C VAL A 388 2.25 -5.49 -21.98
N ALA A 389 1.93 -6.65 -22.52
CA ALA A 389 0.58 -7.04 -22.88
C ALA A 389 0.13 -8.25 -22.06
N LEU A 390 -1.12 -8.23 -21.60
CA LEU A 390 -1.80 -9.37 -20.98
C LEU A 390 -2.79 -9.95 -22.00
N LEU A 391 -2.77 -11.26 -22.19
CA LEU A 391 -3.71 -11.96 -23.07
C LEU A 391 -4.93 -12.47 -22.29
N ASN A 392 -5.99 -12.82 -23.00
CA ASN A 392 -7.24 -13.34 -22.41
C ASN A 392 -7.05 -14.63 -21.60
N ASP A 393 -6.00 -15.41 -21.88
CA ASP A 393 -5.68 -16.65 -21.17
C ASP A 393 -4.79 -16.43 -19.92
N GLY A 394 -4.42 -15.18 -19.64
CA GLY A 394 -3.55 -14.81 -18.52
C GLY A 394 -2.05 -14.85 -18.83
N SER A 395 -1.63 -15.26 -20.03
CA SER A 395 -0.24 -15.17 -20.47
C SER A 395 0.15 -13.72 -20.80
N ARG A 396 1.45 -13.44 -20.80
CA ARG A 396 2.00 -12.10 -21.04
C ARG A 396 2.90 -12.10 -22.27
N VAL A 397 2.92 -10.97 -22.98
CA VAL A 397 3.89 -10.69 -24.03
C VAL A 397 4.65 -9.43 -23.64
N TYR A 398 5.97 -9.54 -23.56
CA TYR A 398 6.88 -8.45 -23.22
C TYR A 398 7.48 -7.87 -24.51
N GLY A 399 7.42 -6.55 -24.65
CA GLY A 399 8.14 -5.84 -25.70
C GLY A 399 9.64 -5.77 -25.40
N ASN A 400 10.44 -5.44 -26.42
CA ASN A 400 11.85 -5.18 -26.21
C ASN A 400 12.02 -3.97 -25.28
N MET A 401 12.90 -4.11 -24.29
CA MET A 401 13.34 -2.99 -23.45
C MET A 401 14.15 -2.01 -24.30
N ALA A 402 13.69 -0.77 -24.35
CA ALA A 402 14.44 0.36 -24.87
C ALA A 402 15.09 1.13 -23.72
N GLN A 403 16.09 1.94 -24.07
CA GLN A 403 16.86 2.72 -23.11
C GLN A 403 17.25 4.10 -23.68
N GLY A 404 17.65 4.99 -22.78
CA GLY A 404 18.20 6.31 -23.12
C GLY A 404 17.16 7.42 -23.15
N ILE A 405 17.60 8.63 -23.48
CA ILE A 405 16.83 9.88 -23.29
C ILE A 405 15.76 10.05 -24.37
N THR A 406 16.05 9.70 -25.62
CA THR A 406 15.10 9.87 -26.73
C THR A 406 15.10 8.64 -27.61
N ASN A 407 13.92 8.07 -27.84
CA ASN A 407 13.78 6.89 -28.69
C ASN A 407 12.35 6.74 -29.19
N ALA A 408 12.18 5.99 -30.29
CA ALA A 408 10.89 5.55 -30.79
C ALA A 408 10.79 4.02 -30.60
N VAL A 409 9.84 3.59 -29.76
CA VAL A 409 9.63 2.17 -29.43
C VAL A 409 8.41 1.66 -30.17
N ASN A 410 8.55 0.52 -30.86
CA ASN A 410 7.45 -0.12 -31.56
C ASN A 410 7.01 -1.42 -30.87
N PHE A 411 5.72 -1.70 -30.90
CA PHE A 411 5.15 -2.95 -30.38
C PHE A 411 3.94 -3.37 -31.22
N THR A 412 3.90 -4.62 -31.65
CA THR A 412 2.76 -5.16 -32.41
C THR A 412 1.78 -5.78 -31.44
N VAL A 413 0.52 -5.34 -31.49
CA VAL A 413 -0.55 -5.86 -30.61
C VAL A 413 -0.73 -7.36 -30.84
N PRO A 414 -0.52 -8.22 -29.83
CA PRO A 414 -0.69 -9.66 -29.97
C PRO A 414 -2.16 -10.04 -30.17
N ALA A 415 -2.40 -11.23 -30.74
CA ALA A 415 -3.74 -11.80 -30.77
C ALA A 415 -4.27 -12.01 -29.34
N ASN A 416 -5.59 -11.89 -29.15
CA ASN A 416 -6.27 -12.07 -27.86
C ASN A 416 -5.77 -11.14 -26.74
N CYS A 417 -5.20 -9.98 -27.09
CA CYS A 417 -4.75 -9.00 -26.12
C CYS A 417 -5.93 -8.41 -25.34
N SER A 418 -5.88 -8.51 -24.01
CA SER A 418 -6.89 -7.97 -23.09
C SER A 418 -6.52 -6.60 -22.55
N LYS A 419 -5.23 -6.39 -22.24
CA LYS A 419 -4.69 -5.14 -21.67
C LYS A 419 -3.26 -4.90 -22.17
N ILE A 420 -2.89 -3.63 -22.33
CA ILE A 420 -1.53 -3.21 -22.70
C ILE A 420 -1.10 -2.07 -21.78
N TRP A 421 0.17 -2.09 -21.38
CA TRP A 421 0.82 -1.03 -20.65
C TRP A 421 2.14 -0.64 -21.32
N PHE A 422 2.55 0.62 -21.11
CA PHE A 422 3.93 1.06 -21.29
C PHE A 422 4.54 1.28 -19.91
N VAL A 423 5.71 0.70 -19.66
CA VAL A 423 6.39 0.75 -18.36
C VAL A 423 7.64 1.61 -18.51
N VAL A 424 7.92 2.45 -17.52
CA VAL A 424 9.10 3.33 -17.50
C VAL A 424 9.76 3.25 -16.12
N THR A 425 11.08 3.07 -16.07
CA THR A 425 11.87 3.14 -14.82
C THR A 425 12.92 4.24 -14.86
N GLY A 426 13.21 4.83 -13.69
CA GLY A 426 14.41 5.66 -13.51
C GLY A 426 15.65 4.78 -13.45
N ALA A 427 16.60 4.99 -14.36
CA ALA A 427 17.73 4.11 -14.59
C ALA A 427 19.03 4.91 -14.74
N PRO A 428 19.53 5.54 -13.66
CA PRO A 428 20.70 6.40 -13.74
C PRO A 428 21.96 5.61 -14.16
N VAL A 429 22.89 6.30 -14.82
CA VAL A 429 24.17 5.72 -15.29
C VAL A 429 24.97 5.13 -14.13
N ASN A 430 24.96 5.80 -12.98
CA ASN A 430 25.51 5.28 -11.74
C ASN A 430 24.42 5.19 -10.67
N TYR A 431 24.40 4.07 -9.94
CA TYR A 431 23.57 3.90 -8.77
C TYR A 431 24.10 4.72 -7.59
N SER A 432 23.18 5.34 -6.85
CA SER A 432 23.44 6.02 -5.58
C SER A 432 22.46 5.52 -4.52
N PRO A 433 22.92 5.21 -3.29
CA PRO A 433 22.03 4.86 -2.20
C PRO A 433 21.07 5.99 -1.82
N HIS A 434 19.84 5.63 -1.45
CA HIS A 434 18.83 6.55 -0.94
C HIS A 434 19.03 6.81 0.56
N ALA A 435 19.10 8.08 0.94
CA ALA A 435 19.22 8.50 2.33
C ALA A 435 17.82 8.55 2.98
N TRP A 436 17.67 7.99 4.18
CA TRP A 436 16.47 8.26 4.98
C TRP A 436 16.67 9.55 5.77
N ASP A 437 16.24 10.68 5.22
CA ASP A 437 16.36 12.00 5.84
C ASP A 437 15.01 12.71 6.08
N ASN A 438 13.89 12.09 5.66
CA ASN A 438 12.53 12.62 5.70
C ASN A 438 12.38 13.93 4.92
N ASN A 439 13.14 14.10 3.84
CA ASN A 439 13.12 15.30 3.01
C ASN A 439 12.87 14.99 1.53
N ASN A 440 11.60 14.84 1.16
CA ASN A 440 11.23 14.52 -0.23
C ASN A 440 11.61 15.57 -1.29
N THR A 441 12.16 16.72 -0.90
CA THR A 441 12.58 17.78 -1.85
C THR A 441 13.94 17.54 -2.48
N ASN A 442 14.76 16.66 -1.90
CA ASN A 442 16.07 16.30 -2.43
C ASN A 442 16.10 14.94 -3.14
N ASP A 443 15.00 14.19 -3.12
CA ASP A 443 14.86 12.92 -3.83
C ASP A 443 14.86 13.13 -5.35
N GLU A 444 15.73 12.41 -6.05
CA GLU A 444 15.90 12.55 -7.49
C GLU A 444 14.64 12.17 -8.27
N GLN A 445 14.20 13.01 -9.21
CA GLN A 445 13.11 12.71 -10.12
C GLN A 445 13.55 12.66 -11.59
N TRP A 446 13.06 11.68 -12.33
CA TRP A 446 13.39 11.44 -13.74
C TRP A 446 12.19 11.72 -14.67
N PRO A 447 11.81 13.00 -14.87
CA PRO A 447 10.63 13.34 -15.66
C PRO A 447 10.81 13.01 -17.14
N TYR A 448 9.70 12.72 -17.80
CA TYR A 448 9.66 12.37 -19.22
C TYR A 448 8.31 12.73 -19.83
N LYS A 449 8.28 12.76 -21.16
CA LYS A 449 7.05 12.78 -21.96
C LYS A 449 7.01 11.64 -22.97
N VAL A 450 5.80 11.20 -23.29
CA VAL A 450 5.51 10.15 -24.27
C VAL A 450 4.46 10.61 -25.27
N LYS A 451 4.67 10.33 -26.55
CA LYS A 451 3.66 10.51 -27.59
C LYS A 451 3.35 9.19 -28.26
N PHE A 452 2.10 8.75 -28.12
CA PHE A 452 1.62 7.48 -28.68
C PHE A 452 1.07 7.67 -30.10
N THR A 453 1.28 6.67 -30.94
CA THR A 453 0.65 6.52 -32.26
C THR A 453 -0.11 5.19 -32.30
N ASN A 454 -1.29 5.19 -32.91
CA ASN A 454 -2.24 4.07 -32.96
C ASN A 454 -2.79 3.61 -31.59
N THR A 455 -2.52 4.34 -30.52
CA THR A 455 -3.13 4.18 -29.19
C THR A 455 -3.04 5.49 -28.41
N THR A 456 -3.64 5.54 -27.22
CA THR A 456 -3.53 6.63 -26.24
C THR A 456 -3.67 6.07 -24.83
N LEU A 457 -3.48 6.90 -23.81
CA LEU A 457 -3.73 6.53 -22.41
C LEU A 457 -5.14 5.97 -22.24
N PHE A 458 -5.29 4.98 -21.37
CA PHE A 458 -6.58 4.35 -21.09
C PHE A 458 -7.63 5.39 -20.63
N ASN A 459 -7.23 6.35 -19.80
CA ASN A 459 -8.07 7.43 -19.29
C ASN A 459 -8.10 8.70 -20.18
N ASP A 460 -7.45 8.73 -21.34
CA ASP A 460 -7.51 9.91 -22.23
C ASP A 460 -8.93 10.07 -22.78
N THR A 461 -9.56 11.17 -22.38
CA THR A 461 -10.90 11.60 -22.83
C THR A 461 -10.88 12.24 -24.21
N GLY A 462 -9.69 12.42 -24.81
CA GLY A 462 -9.54 12.97 -26.15
C GLY A 462 -9.77 14.48 -26.20
N PHE A 463 -9.70 15.19 -25.07
CA PHE A 463 -9.72 16.66 -25.10
C PHE A 463 -8.49 17.20 -25.86
N ASP A 464 -8.67 18.34 -26.52
CA ASP A 464 -7.58 19.10 -27.14
C ASP A 464 -7.14 20.21 -26.18
N PRO A 465 -5.90 20.20 -25.67
CA PRO A 465 -5.41 21.26 -24.79
C PRO A 465 -5.29 22.62 -25.48
N ASN A 466 -5.39 22.69 -26.81
CA ASN A 466 -5.41 23.95 -27.58
C ASN A 466 -6.82 24.46 -27.87
N ALA A 467 -7.86 23.68 -27.57
CA ALA A 467 -9.22 24.13 -27.80
C ALA A 467 -9.56 25.28 -26.86
N THR A 468 -10.30 26.27 -27.38
CA THR A 468 -10.87 27.31 -26.54
C THR A 468 -11.92 26.67 -25.64
N PRO A 469 -11.85 26.82 -24.31
CA PRO A 469 -12.86 26.29 -23.41
C PRO A 469 -14.26 26.80 -23.79
N GLN A 470 -15.28 25.96 -23.60
CA GLN A 470 -16.67 26.24 -23.97
C GLN A 470 -17.64 25.86 -22.85
N ASN A 471 -18.82 26.49 -22.87
CA ASN A 471 -19.91 26.10 -21.98
C ASN A 471 -20.39 24.68 -22.32
N THR A 472 -20.81 23.93 -21.31
CA THR A 472 -21.40 22.61 -21.49
C THR A 472 -22.50 22.35 -20.48
N THR A 473 -23.42 21.45 -20.83
CA THR A 473 -24.47 20.96 -19.95
C THR A 473 -24.41 19.44 -19.91
N ILE A 474 -24.31 18.87 -18.71
CA ILE A 474 -24.29 17.43 -18.45
C ILE A 474 -25.57 17.10 -17.68
N THR A 475 -26.49 16.39 -18.33
CA THR A 475 -27.78 16.01 -17.75
C THR A 475 -27.73 14.55 -17.34
N THR A 476 -28.15 14.25 -16.11
CA THR A 476 -28.20 12.89 -15.58
C THR A 476 -29.54 12.64 -14.89
N ASP A 477 -30.19 11.53 -15.22
CA ASP A 477 -31.37 11.08 -14.50
C ASP A 477 -30.93 10.27 -13.27
N VAL A 478 -31.48 10.62 -12.11
CA VAL A 478 -31.03 10.09 -10.82
C VAL A 478 -32.23 9.53 -10.07
N LYS A 479 -32.10 8.28 -9.64
CA LYS A 479 -33.13 7.60 -8.86
C LYS A 479 -32.65 7.47 -7.43
N VAL A 480 -33.29 8.18 -6.50
CA VAL A 480 -32.94 8.14 -5.08
C VAL A 480 -33.94 7.22 -4.36
N PRO A 481 -33.48 6.21 -3.60
CA PRO A 481 -34.38 5.32 -2.88
C PRO A 481 -35.10 6.09 -1.78
N PHE A 482 -36.42 5.95 -1.69
CA PHE A 482 -37.21 6.58 -0.65
C PHE A 482 -36.90 5.98 0.72
N ASP A 483 -36.63 6.84 1.70
CA ASP A 483 -36.54 6.48 3.11
C ASP A 483 -37.13 7.63 3.93
N ASN A 484 -38.19 7.33 4.70
CA ASN A 484 -38.87 8.36 5.47
C ASN A 484 -38.14 8.72 6.78
N VAL A 485 -37.06 8.02 7.12
CA VAL A 485 -36.32 8.16 8.38
C VAL A 485 -34.88 8.57 8.14
N ASN A 486 -34.21 7.97 7.15
CA ASN A 486 -32.78 8.19 6.89
C ASN A 486 -32.56 9.03 5.62
N TYR A 487 -31.44 9.75 5.59
CA TYR A 487 -30.96 10.50 4.42
C TYR A 487 -30.39 9.55 3.37
N SER A 488 -31.27 8.78 2.73
CA SER A 488 -30.91 7.91 1.62
C SER A 488 -30.42 8.73 0.43
N SER A 489 -29.47 8.16 -0.31
CA SER A 489 -28.78 8.86 -1.40
C SER A 489 -28.34 7.90 -2.50
N THR A 490 -27.90 8.48 -3.61
CA THR A 490 -27.35 7.79 -4.78
C THR A 490 -26.09 8.50 -5.24
N ASN A 491 -25.03 7.72 -5.45
CA ASN A 491 -23.79 8.21 -6.04
C ASN A 491 -23.97 8.30 -7.57
N VAL A 492 -23.61 9.45 -8.12
CA VAL A 492 -23.77 9.81 -9.52
C VAL A 492 -22.38 10.06 -10.12
N THR A 493 -22.05 9.30 -11.15
CA THR A 493 -20.86 9.53 -11.98
C THR A 493 -21.27 10.35 -13.19
N ILE A 494 -20.53 11.42 -13.48
CA ILE A 494 -20.80 12.32 -14.61
C ILE A 494 -20.02 11.91 -15.87
N ASP A 495 -20.42 12.47 -17.01
CA ASP A 495 -19.66 12.39 -18.26
C ASP A 495 -18.38 13.24 -18.17
N MET A 496 -17.34 12.64 -17.60
CA MET A 496 -16.02 13.26 -17.46
C MET A 496 -15.36 13.57 -18.80
N GLN A 497 -15.71 12.84 -19.87
CA GLN A 497 -15.20 13.14 -21.20
C GLN A 497 -15.75 14.48 -21.70
N LYS A 498 -17.07 14.67 -21.60
CA LYS A 498 -17.73 15.92 -21.98
C LYS A 498 -17.24 17.10 -21.16
N LEU A 499 -17.04 16.92 -19.85
CA LEU A 499 -16.46 17.96 -18.99
C LEU A 499 -15.02 18.31 -19.40
N SER A 500 -14.17 17.29 -19.59
CA SER A 500 -12.77 17.50 -19.96
C SER A 500 -12.61 18.20 -21.31
N GLN A 501 -13.44 17.83 -22.30
CA GLN A 501 -13.46 18.47 -23.61
C GLN A 501 -13.93 19.93 -23.53
N ALA A 502 -14.98 20.20 -22.77
CA ALA A 502 -15.52 21.55 -22.61
C ALA A 502 -14.51 22.47 -21.94
N PHE A 503 -13.81 22.01 -20.91
CA PHE A 503 -12.82 22.83 -20.21
C PHE A 503 -11.43 22.79 -20.85
N SER A 504 -11.19 21.87 -21.80
CA SER A 504 -9.87 21.61 -22.37
C SER A 504 -8.83 21.27 -21.30
N LEU A 505 -9.27 20.51 -20.29
CA LEU A 505 -8.49 20.10 -19.11
C LEU A 505 -8.72 18.63 -18.80
N SER A 506 -7.71 17.96 -18.26
CA SER A 506 -7.87 16.64 -17.65
C SER A 506 -8.62 16.71 -16.32
N GLN A 507 -9.09 15.58 -15.82
CA GLN A 507 -9.75 15.49 -14.50
C GLN A 507 -8.85 15.98 -13.35
N SER A 508 -7.57 15.59 -13.33
CA SER A 508 -6.63 15.99 -12.27
C SER A 508 -6.40 17.50 -12.29
N GLN A 509 -6.26 18.10 -13.48
CA GLN A 509 -6.18 19.55 -13.63
C GLN A 509 -7.47 20.25 -13.17
N ILE A 510 -8.65 19.72 -13.52
CA ILE A 510 -9.93 20.28 -13.05
C ILE A 510 -9.97 20.26 -11.53
N SER A 511 -9.69 19.11 -10.91
CA SER A 511 -9.69 18.94 -9.47
C SER A 511 -8.75 19.92 -8.77
N ALA A 512 -7.52 20.07 -9.26
CA ALA A 512 -6.52 20.99 -8.70
C ALA A 512 -6.89 22.47 -8.84
N LEU A 513 -7.74 22.83 -9.82
CA LEU A 513 -8.18 24.20 -10.05
C LEU A 513 -9.48 24.55 -9.32
N ILE A 514 -10.22 23.57 -8.79
CA ILE A 514 -11.41 23.80 -7.97
C ILE A 514 -11.01 24.55 -6.69
N GLY A 515 -11.73 25.63 -6.37
CA GLY A 515 -11.40 26.53 -5.26
C GLY A 515 -10.36 27.60 -5.60
N ASN A 516 -9.76 27.54 -6.79
CA ASN A 516 -8.84 28.55 -7.32
C ASN A 516 -9.47 29.25 -8.54
N THR A 517 -9.14 28.80 -9.76
CA THR A 517 -9.70 29.37 -11.00
C THR A 517 -10.99 28.70 -11.46
N ILE A 518 -11.37 27.58 -10.83
CA ILE A 518 -12.68 26.94 -11.00
C ILE A 518 -13.48 27.14 -9.71
N THR A 519 -14.64 27.77 -9.81
CA THR A 519 -15.53 28.01 -8.68
C THR A 519 -16.77 27.14 -8.81
N PHE A 520 -17.19 26.52 -7.71
CA PHE A 520 -18.39 25.70 -7.63
C PHE A 520 -19.60 26.53 -7.23
N TYR A 521 -20.74 26.29 -7.86
CA TYR A 521 -21.99 27.01 -7.64
C TYR A 521 -23.18 26.06 -7.60
N GLY A 522 -24.19 26.40 -6.82
CA GLY A 522 -25.56 25.99 -7.10
C GLY A 522 -26.13 26.87 -8.21
N VAL A 523 -27.04 26.33 -9.03
CA VAL A 523 -27.69 27.10 -10.09
C VAL A 523 -29.17 27.14 -9.80
N GLU A 524 -29.67 28.35 -9.55
CA GLU A 524 -31.08 28.60 -9.26
C GLU A 524 -31.96 28.26 -10.48
N SER A 525 -33.27 28.07 -10.26
CA SER A 525 -34.22 27.75 -11.34
C SER A 525 -34.28 28.82 -12.44
N ASN A 526 -33.94 30.08 -12.11
CA ASN A 526 -33.84 31.19 -13.05
C ASN A 526 -32.47 31.31 -13.74
N GLY A 527 -31.53 30.40 -13.44
CA GLY A 527 -30.18 30.37 -14.01
C GLY A 527 -29.13 31.18 -13.24
N ASN A 528 -29.51 31.91 -12.19
CA ASN A 528 -28.54 32.64 -11.37
C ASN A 528 -27.60 31.67 -10.64
N LEU A 529 -26.33 32.08 -10.51
CA LEU A 529 -25.32 31.32 -9.80
C LEU A 529 -25.31 31.70 -8.31
N ASN A 530 -25.36 30.68 -7.45
CA ASN A 530 -25.28 30.81 -6.00
C ASN A 530 -24.01 30.14 -5.48
N SER A 531 -23.08 30.93 -4.95
CA SER A 531 -21.80 30.42 -4.43
C SER A 531 -21.88 29.90 -2.99
N GLN A 532 -23.02 30.10 -2.31
CA GLN A 532 -23.17 29.69 -0.92
C GLN A 532 -23.47 28.19 -0.87
N THR A 533 -22.49 27.42 -0.41
CA THR A 533 -22.71 26.01 -0.08
C THR A 533 -23.60 25.89 1.14
N THR A 534 -24.67 25.10 1.03
CA THR A 534 -25.65 24.92 2.12
C THR A 534 -25.70 23.49 2.66
N ALA A 535 -25.03 22.54 2.01
CA ALA A 535 -24.82 21.17 2.49
C ALA A 535 -23.33 20.91 2.78
N ASN A 536 -22.91 19.65 2.96
CA ASN A 536 -21.51 19.36 3.33
C ASN A 536 -20.55 19.65 2.17
N GLY A 537 -19.39 20.25 2.48
CA GLY A 537 -18.33 20.51 1.51
C GLY A 537 -18.82 21.29 0.30
N TYR A 538 -18.53 20.79 -0.91
CA TYR A 538 -19.10 21.31 -2.15
C TYR A 538 -20.55 20.84 -2.33
N GLY A 539 -21.47 21.37 -1.52
CA GLY A 539 -22.83 20.88 -1.44
C GLY A 539 -23.92 21.94 -1.32
N HIS A 540 -25.10 21.63 -1.84
CA HIS A 540 -26.28 22.49 -1.78
C HIS A 540 -27.54 21.66 -1.44
N TRP A 541 -28.39 22.20 -0.56
CA TRP A 541 -29.79 21.81 -0.41
C TRP A 541 -30.65 22.56 -1.42
N PHE A 542 -31.71 21.89 -1.88
CA PHE A 542 -32.65 22.43 -2.86
C PHE A 542 -34.09 22.32 -2.37
N ASP A 543 -34.89 23.33 -2.68
CA ASP A 543 -36.34 23.35 -2.46
C ASP A 543 -37.12 22.61 -3.57
N MET A 544 -38.45 22.64 -3.50
CA MET A 544 -39.33 22.02 -4.52
C MET A 544 -39.15 22.62 -5.92
N GLY A 545 -38.76 23.89 -6.03
CA GLY A 545 -38.49 24.57 -7.30
C GLY A 545 -37.10 24.30 -7.86
N GLY A 546 -36.25 23.57 -7.11
CA GLY A 546 -34.85 23.35 -7.47
C GLY A 546 -33.96 24.55 -7.21
N ASN A 547 -34.36 25.49 -6.33
CA ASN A 547 -33.55 26.62 -5.90
C ASN A 547 -32.72 26.25 -4.67
N VAL A 548 -31.54 26.85 -4.53
CA VAL A 548 -30.65 26.64 -3.39
C VAL A 548 -31.29 27.22 -2.13
N ILE A 549 -31.36 26.41 -1.07
CA ILE A 549 -31.87 26.80 0.23
C ILE A 549 -30.96 26.29 1.35
N ASN A 550 -31.09 26.81 2.56
CA ASN A 550 -30.47 26.20 3.74
C ASN A 550 -31.23 24.94 4.17
N TRP A 551 -30.55 24.06 4.92
CA TRP A 551 -31.22 22.94 5.60
C TRP A 551 -32.36 23.47 6.50
N GLY A 552 -33.55 22.88 6.37
CA GLY A 552 -34.73 23.27 7.15
C GLY A 552 -36.04 22.80 6.49
N ASP A 553 -37.16 23.32 6.96
CA ASP A 553 -38.53 22.84 6.65
C ASP A 553 -38.87 22.77 5.16
N ASN A 554 -38.26 23.62 4.33
CA ASN A 554 -38.51 23.68 2.89
C ASN A 554 -37.50 22.90 2.04
N ALA A 555 -36.42 22.39 2.62
CA ALA A 555 -35.40 21.61 1.92
C ALA A 555 -35.97 20.23 1.54
N LYS A 556 -35.76 19.82 0.28
CA LYS A 556 -36.33 18.57 -0.27
C LYS A 556 -35.24 17.54 -0.59
N VAL A 557 -34.25 17.95 -1.36
CA VAL A 557 -33.13 17.10 -1.79
C VAL A 557 -31.81 17.86 -1.64
N TYR A 558 -30.70 17.15 -1.60
CA TYR A 558 -29.37 17.73 -1.59
C TYR A 558 -28.48 17.10 -2.66
N SER A 559 -27.43 17.83 -3.06
CA SER A 559 -26.36 17.32 -3.90
C SER A 559 -25.00 17.80 -3.37
N GLU A 560 -24.10 16.87 -3.11
CA GLU A 560 -22.75 17.07 -2.57
C GLU A 560 -21.71 16.50 -3.53
N MET A 561 -20.71 17.28 -3.91
CA MET A 561 -19.66 16.87 -4.85
C MET A 561 -18.35 16.52 -4.12
N ASP A 562 -17.79 15.35 -4.42
CA ASP A 562 -16.39 15.02 -4.12
C ASP A 562 -15.51 15.72 -5.16
N ALA A 563 -14.74 16.73 -4.76
CA ALA A 563 -13.91 17.52 -5.68
C ALA A 563 -12.68 16.77 -6.23
N THR A 564 -12.28 15.65 -5.60
CA THR A 564 -11.17 14.82 -6.07
C THR A 564 -11.66 13.89 -7.19
N LYS A 565 -12.79 13.22 -6.94
CA LYS A 565 -13.37 12.25 -7.89
C LYS A 565 -14.28 12.90 -8.93
N ILE A 566 -14.74 14.13 -8.66
CA ILE A 566 -15.77 14.84 -9.42
C ILE A 566 -17.03 13.96 -9.56
N GLN A 567 -17.43 13.36 -8.44
CA GLN A 567 -18.64 12.53 -8.31
C GLN A 567 -19.63 13.22 -7.37
N PHE A 568 -20.92 13.02 -7.61
CA PHE A 568 -21.97 13.67 -6.83
C PHE A 568 -22.73 12.64 -5.99
N THR A 569 -23.03 12.98 -4.76
CA THR A 569 -23.97 12.26 -3.90
C THR A 569 -25.26 13.05 -3.87
N ILE A 570 -26.34 12.46 -4.37
CA ILE A 570 -27.65 13.10 -4.38
C ILE A 570 -28.58 12.34 -3.45
N GLY A 571 -29.16 13.05 -2.48
CA GLY A 571 -30.01 12.44 -1.48
C GLY A 571 -31.26 13.25 -1.18
N LEU A 572 -32.12 12.67 -0.35
CA LEU A 572 -33.38 13.28 0.07
C LEU A 572 -33.32 13.79 1.50
N PHE A 573 -34.28 14.66 1.85
CA PHE A 573 -34.60 15.02 3.22
C PHE A 573 -35.74 14.11 3.72
N PRO A 574 -35.54 13.31 4.79
CA PRO A 574 -36.57 12.43 5.36
C PRO A 574 -37.82 13.21 5.76
N THR A 575 -39.02 12.68 5.53
CA THR A 575 -40.32 13.32 5.83
C THR A 575 -40.70 14.54 4.98
N HIS A 576 -39.80 15.08 4.16
CA HIS A 576 -40.07 16.26 3.33
C HIS A 576 -40.40 15.94 1.87
N VAL A 577 -40.18 14.69 1.44
CA VAL A 577 -40.46 14.17 0.09
C VAL A 577 -41.36 12.94 0.16
N ALA A 578 -41.97 12.58 -0.95
CA ALA A 578 -42.78 11.38 -1.12
C ALA A 578 -42.30 10.50 -2.28
N ILE A 579 -42.68 9.22 -2.26
CA ILE A 579 -42.44 8.30 -3.39
C ILE A 579 -43.06 8.91 -4.66
N ASN A 580 -42.31 8.87 -5.76
CA ASN A 580 -42.60 9.46 -7.07
C ASN A 580 -42.45 10.98 -7.18
N ASP A 581 -42.03 11.69 -6.13
CA ASP A 581 -41.62 13.08 -6.27
C ASP A 581 -40.49 13.21 -7.28
N GLN A 582 -40.51 14.32 -8.03
CA GLN A 582 -39.52 14.65 -9.04
C GLN A 582 -38.98 16.05 -8.84
N PHE A 583 -37.68 16.19 -8.97
CA PHE A 583 -36.97 17.46 -8.82
C PHE A 583 -36.01 17.65 -9.99
N THR A 584 -35.78 18.91 -10.37
CA THR A 584 -34.68 19.26 -11.27
C THR A 584 -33.76 20.23 -10.54
N ILE A 585 -32.62 19.72 -10.10
CA ILE A 585 -31.61 20.52 -9.39
C ILE A 585 -30.40 20.72 -10.27
N ARG A 586 -29.68 21.82 -10.04
CA ARG A 586 -28.54 22.21 -10.88
C ARG A 586 -27.39 22.71 -10.05
N GLN A 587 -26.19 22.30 -10.44
CA GLN A 587 -24.92 22.79 -9.91
C GLN A 587 -23.99 23.09 -11.08
N ALA A 588 -22.96 23.90 -10.86
CA ALA A 588 -22.05 24.29 -11.91
C ALA A 588 -20.61 24.42 -11.42
N LEU A 589 -19.68 24.12 -12.33
CA LEU A 589 -18.30 24.57 -12.24
C LEU A 589 -18.13 25.72 -13.23
N VAL A 590 -17.60 26.85 -12.76
CA VAL A 590 -17.29 28.00 -13.60
C VAL A 590 -15.78 28.16 -13.65
N TYR A 591 -15.20 27.95 -14.83
CA TYR A 591 -13.77 28.01 -15.06
C TYR A 591 -13.37 29.36 -15.67
N GLN A 592 -12.57 30.13 -14.92
CA GLN A 592 -11.90 31.33 -15.42
C GLN A 592 -10.56 30.95 -16.06
N TYR A 593 -10.59 30.64 -17.36
CA TYR A 593 -9.41 30.15 -18.09
C TYR A 593 -8.43 31.27 -18.50
N GLN A 594 -8.90 32.51 -18.57
CA GLN A 594 -8.08 33.72 -18.76
C GLN A 594 -8.72 34.87 -17.98
N SER A 595 -7.94 35.93 -17.69
CA SER A 595 -8.50 37.12 -17.01
C SER A 595 -9.72 37.66 -17.77
N GLY A 596 -10.86 37.76 -17.07
CA GLY A 596 -12.13 38.22 -17.65
C GLY A 596 -12.86 37.23 -18.56
N LYS A 597 -12.31 36.04 -18.87
CA LYS A 597 -12.97 35.02 -19.69
C LYS A 597 -13.33 33.80 -18.86
N LYS A 598 -14.60 33.40 -18.93
CA LYS A 598 -15.16 32.29 -18.15
C LYS A 598 -15.99 31.38 -19.03
N VAL A 599 -16.02 30.10 -18.68
CA VAL A 599 -16.99 29.12 -19.18
C VAL A 599 -17.62 28.34 -18.02
N GLN A 600 -18.81 27.80 -18.26
CA GLN A 600 -19.61 27.10 -17.28
C GLN A 600 -19.90 25.67 -17.74
N ALA A 601 -19.60 24.70 -16.89
CA ALA A 601 -20.17 23.36 -16.99
C ALA A 601 -21.36 23.27 -16.02
N THR A 602 -22.56 23.07 -16.55
CA THR A 602 -23.79 22.93 -15.75
C THR A 602 -24.14 21.46 -15.63
N PHE A 603 -24.24 20.97 -14.41
CA PHE A 603 -24.76 19.64 -14.08
C PHE A 603 -26.25 19.78 -13.79
N VAL A 604 -27.07 19.07 -14.57
CA VAL A 604 -28.53 19.03 -14.41
C VAL A 604 -28.90 17.64 -13.94
N PHE A 605 -29.50 17.54 -12.76
CA PHE A 605 -29.94 16.27 -12.20
C PHE A 605 -31.46 16.22 -12.20
N ASN A 606 -32.03 15.27 -12.95
CA ASN A 606 -33.45 14.96 -12.91
C ASN A 606 -33.65 13.87 -11.86
N VAL A 607 -34.01 14.28 -10.65
CA VAL A 607 -34.11 13.40 -9.49
C VAL A 607 -35.53 12.83 -9.41
N LYS A 608 -35.64 11.51 -9.28
CA LYS A 608 -36.89 10.81 -8.96
C LYS A 608 -36.74 10.03 -7.67
N ILE A 609 -37.64 10.27 -6.72
CA ILE A 609 -37.75 9.50 -5.48
C ILE A 609 -38.53 8.22 -5.75
N GLN A 610 -38.01 7.06 -5.37
CA GLN A 610 -38.66 5.76 -5.66
C GLN A 610 -38.53 4.74 -4.54
#